data_AF-A0A0D7KAH4-F1
#
_entry.id   AF-A0A0D7KAH4-F1
#
_cell.length_a   1.000
_cell.length_b   1.000
_cell.length_c   1.000
_cell.angle_alpha   90.00
_cell.angle_beta   90.00
_cell.angle_gamma   90.00
#
_symmetry.space_group_name_H-M   'P 1'
#
loop_
_entity.id
_entity.type
_entity.pdbx_description
1 polymer ?
#
loop_
_entity_poly.entity_id
_entity_poly.type
_entity_poly.pdbx_seq_one_letter_code
_entity_poly.pdbx_strand_id
1 'polypeptide(L)' 'MGEKMSKTKSKPSKNSAKEVWCVDVYEHEKGWGERLEDHFEFPSEEEANTYFRKANAEFSKQGDSDCFALAHPPYKKETQ' A
#
# COMPACT_ATOMS: atom_id res chain seq x y z
N MET A 1 -2.92 -4.80 -32.21
CA MET A 1 -3.74 -4.83 -30.97
C MET A 1 -2.78 -5.07 -29.82
N GLY A 2 -2.76 -4.20 -28.83
CA GLY A 2 -1.83 -4.24 -27.70
C GLY A 2 -2.29 -3.24 -26.66
N GLU A 3 -3.31 -3.65 -25.91
CA GLU A 3 -4.01 -2.84 -24.92
C GLU A 3 -3.11 -2.47 -23.73
N LYS A 4 -2.84 -1.15 -23.62
CA LYS A 4 -2.91 -0.32 -22.41
C LYS A 4 -2.86 -1.06 -21.05
N MET A 5 -1.78 -0.83 -20.31
CA MET A 5 -1.78 -0.67 -18.85
C MET A 5 -0.62 0.25 -18.47
N SER A 6 -0.80 1.53 -18.76
CA SER A 6 0.05 2.59 -18.22
C SER A 6 -0.22 2.66 -16.72
N LYS A 7 0.65 2.02 -15.93
CA LYS A 7 0.78 2.24 -14.49
C LYS A 7 0.79 3.75 -14.24
N THR A 8 -0.33 4.31 -13.80
CA THR A 8 -0.40 5.67 -13.30
C THR A 8 0.35 5.69 -11.98
N LYS A 9 1.68 5.82 -12.10
CA LYS A 9 2.59 6.15 -11.02
C LYS A 9 2.22 7.57 -10.62
N SER A 10 1.28 7.71 -9.69
CA SER A 10 0.92 8.97 -9.06
C SER A 10 2.21 9.56 -8.50
N LYS A 11 2.74 10.57 -9.21
CA LYS A 11 3.93 11.30 -8.79
C LYS A 11 3.62 11.95 -7.42
N PRO A 12 4.50 11.80 -6.42
CA PRO A 12 4.29 12.42 -5.12
C PRO A 12 4.25 13.94 -5.29
N SER A 13 3.16 14.52 -4.79
CA SER A 13 2.98 15.96 -4.69
C SER A 13 4.10 16.54 -3.84
N LYS A 14 4.97 17.27 -4.53
CA LYS A 14 6.08 18.05 -3.98
C LYS A 14 5.52 19.15 -3.08
N ASN A 15 5.42 18.93 -1.77
CA ASN A 15 5.46 20.01 -0.79
C ASN A 15 5.72 19.55 0.65
N SER A 16 6.92 19.88 1.13
CA SER A 16 7.18 20.41 2.48
C SER A 16 6.97 19.48 3.68
N ALA A 17 8.05 18.81 4.08
CA ALA A 17 8.50 18.62 5.47
C ALA A 17 7.41 18.53 6.56
N LYS A 18 6.37 17.72 6.33
CA LYS A 18 5.34 17.36 7.29
C LYS A 18 5.32 15.85 7.30
N GLU A 19 5.38 15.28 8.50
CA GLU A 19 5.40 13.85 8.77
C GLU A 19 4.41 13.12 7.84
N VAL A 20 4.94 12.48 6.80
CA VAL A 20 4.13 11.71 5.84
C VAL A 20 4.02 10.29 6.35
N TRP A 21 2.77 9.80 6.36
CA TRP A 21 2.42 8.47 6.78
C TRP A 21 2.32 7.57 5.56
N CYS A 22 3.07 6.48 5.55
CA CYS A 22 3.10 5.55 4.45
C CYS A 22 2.41 4.25 4.86
N VAL A 23 1.59 3.69 3.97
CA VAL A 23 1.05 2.34 4.10
C VAL A 23 1.52 1.55 2.89
N ASP A 24 2.29 0.51 3.15
CA ASP A 24 2.70 -0.45 2.13
C ASP A 24 1.70 -1.61 2.09
N VAL A 25 1.36 -2.05 0.89
CA VAL A 25 0.59 -3.26 0.65
C VAL A 25 1.50 -4.30 0.03
N TYR A 26 1.64 -5.43 0.70
CA TYR A 26 2.44 -6.56 0.22
C TYR A 26 1.51 -7.69 -0.19
N GLU A 27 1.74 -8.25 -1.37
CA GLU A 27 1.19 -9.54 -1.75
C GLU A 27 2.15 -10.63 -1.32
N HIS A 28 1.64 -11.58 -0.56
CA HIS A 28 2.32 -12.77 -0.15
C HIS A 28 1.83 -13.92 -1.03
N GLU A 29 2.75 -14.52 -1.76
CA GLU A 29 2.48 -15.72 -2.56
C GLU A 29 3.23 -16.91 -1.96
N LYS A 30 2.50 -18.00 -1.72
CA LYS A 30 3.05 -19.21 -1.09
C LYS A 30 4.14 -19.82 -1.98
N GLY A 31 5.39 -19.69 -1.53
CA GLY A 31 6.56 -20.23 -2.22
C GLY A 31 7.33 -19.23 -3.10
N TRP A 32 6.84 -18.00 -3.26
CA TRP A 32 7.53 -16.94 -4.02
C TRP A 32 7.94 -15.73 -3.17
N GLY A 33 7.41 -15.63 -1.94
CA GLY A 33 7.80 -14.63 -0.95
C GLY A 33 6.79 -13.47 -0.87
N GLU A 34 7.25 -12.35 -0.33
CA GLU A 34 6.48 -11.11 -0.22
C GLU A 34 6.92 -10.12 -1.29
N ARG A 35 5.95 -9.53 -1.98
CA ARG A 35 6.17 -8.51 -3.01
C ARG A 35 5.39 -7.27 -2.66
N LEU A 36 6.05 -6.12 -2.68
CA LEU A 36 5.37 -4.83 -2.59
C LEU A 36 4.47 -4.65 -3.83
N GLU A 37 3.16 -4.69 -3.61
CA GLU A 37 2.12 -4.43 -4.61
C GLU A 37 1.95 -2.93 -4.79
N ASP A 38 1.69 -2.23 -3.69
CA ASP A 38 1.31 -0.82 -3.71
C ASP A 38 1.86 -0.06 -2.49
N HIS A 39 2.06 1.25 -2.67
CA HIS A 39 2.58 2.17 -1.65
C HIS A 39 1.72 3.42 -1.65
N PHE A 40 1.04 3.65 -0.54
CA PHE A 40 0.17 4.80 -0.35
C PHE A 40 0.78 5.78 0.64
N GLU A 41 0.84 7.05 0.25
CA GLU A 41 1.31 8.16 1.09
C GLU A 41 0.09 8.98 1.54
N PHE A 42 -0.04 9.15 2.85
CA PHE A 42 -1.10 9.88 3.50
C PHE A 42 -0.52 11.07 4.28
N PRO A 43 -1.26 12.19 4.36
CA PRO A 43 -0.82 13.36 5.11
C PRO A 43 -1.04 13.21 6.63
N SER A 44 -1.81 12.20 7.08
CA SER A 44 -2.21 12.01 8.48
C SER A 44 -2.21 10.53 8.89
N GLU A 45 -1.88 10.27 10.15
CA GLU A 45 -1.92 8.92 10.75
C GLU A 45 -3.33 8.32 10.65
N GLU A 46 -4.36 9.11 10.95
CA GLU A 46 -5.75 8.66 10.97
C GLU A 46 -6.23 8.19 9.59
N GLU A 47 -5.86 8.90 8.52
CA GLU A 47 -6.18 8.49 7.14
C GLU A 47 -5.43 7.21 6.76
N ALA A 48 -4.15 7.13 7.10
CA ALA A 48 -3.31 5.97 6.86
C ALA A 48 -3.83 4.72 7.62
N ASN A 49 -4.23 4.89 8.88
CA ASN A 49 -4.78 3.83 9.71
C ASN A 49 -6.16 3.38 9.21
N THR A 50 -7.00 4.32 8.80
CA THR A 50 -8.31 4.02 8.18
C THR A 50 -8.12 3.20 6.91
N TYR A 51 -7.17 3.57 6.05
CA TYR A 51 -6.82 2.81 4.87
C TYR A 51 -6.30 1.42 5.23
N PHE A 52 -5.31 1.31 6.12
CA PHE A 52 -4.74 0.05 6.59
C PHE A 52 -5.81 -0.94 7.09
N ARG A 53 -6.75 -0.47 7.93
CA ARG A 53 -7.83 -1.31 8.48
C ARG A 53 -8.80 -1.73 7.39
N LYS A 54 -9.15 -0.81 6.48
CA LYS A 54 -10.06 -1.10 5.37
C LYS A 54 -9.45 -2.10 4.39
N ALA A 55 -8.19 -1.89 4.01
CA ALA A 55 -7.45 -2.76 3.11
C ALA A 55 -7.32 -4.17 3.68
N ASN A 56 -6.85 -4.32 4.93
CA ASN A 56 -6.78 -5.64 5.58
C ASN A 56 -8.15 -6.31 5.73
N ALA A 57 -9.21 -5.56 6.04
CA ALA A 57 -10.55 -6.13 6.13
C ALA A 57 -11.05 -6.67 4.78
N GLU A 58 -10.71 -5.99 3.67
CA GLU A 58 -11.06 -6.46 2.32
C GLU A 58 -10.19 -7.65 1.90
N PHE A 59 -8.88 -7.62 2.17
CA PHE A 59 -7.99 -8.74 1.87
C PHE A 59 -8.32 -9.99 2.69
N SER A 60 -8.67 -9.81 3.97
CA SER A 60 -9.11 -10.91 4.83
C SER A 60 -10.42 -11.55 4.35
N LYS A 61 -11.28 -10.83 3.62
CA LYS A 61 -12.50 -11.39 3.01
C LYS A 61 -12.21 -12.19 1.73
N GLN A 62 -11.09 -11.91 1.04
CA GLN A 62 -10.66 -12.64 -0.14
C GLN A 62 -9.99 -13.99 0.18
N GLY A 63 -10.07 -14.44 1.44
CA GLY A 63 -9.35 -15.60 2.00
C GLY A 63 -9.26 -16.86 1.14
N ASP A 64 -8.12 -17.53 1.33
CA ASP A 64 -7.70 -18.85 0.80
C ASP A 64 -7.24 -18.92 -0.67
N SER A 65 -6.76 -17.81 -1.24
CA SER A 65 -5.91 -17.88 -2.44
C SER A 65 -4.43 -18.05 -2.06
N ASP A 66 -3.68 -18.78 -2.90
CA ASP A 66 -2.23 -18.99 -2.75
C ASP A 66 -1.45 -17.67 -2.74
N CYS A 67 -2.07 -16.61 -3.26
CA CYS A 67 -1.66 -15.21 -3.20
C CYS A 67 -2.64 -14.43 -2.30
N PHE A 68 -2.15 -13.79 -1.23
CA PHE A 68 -2.95 -12.90 -0.38
C PHE A 68 -2.25 -11.55 -0.19
N ALA A 69 -3.01 -10.46 -0.29
CA ALA A 69 -2.52 -9.13 0.00
C ALA A 69 -2.63 -8.79 1.50
N LEU A 70 -1.68 -8.05 2.02
CA LEU A 70 -1.63 -7.59 3.41
C LEU A 70 -1.12 -6.16 3.43
N ALA A 71 -1.93 -5.25 3.96
CA ALA A 71 -1.47 -3.89 4.22
C ALA A 71 -0.67 -3.89 5.53
N HIS A 72 0.53 -3.32 5.51
CA HIS A 72 1.35 -3.12 6.69
C HIS A 72 0.86 -1.92 7.50
N PRO A 73 1.10 -1.89 8.83
CA PRO A 73 0.74 -0.76 9.66
C PRO A 73 1.38 0.53 9.13
N PRO A 74 0.67 1.66 9.22
CA PRO A 74 1.19 2.93 8.74
C PRO A 74 2.46 3.31 9.49
N TYR A 75 3.48 3.76 8.77
CA TYR A 75 4.74 4.22 9.35
C TYR A 75 5.08 5.64 8.91
N LYS A 76 5.77 6.37 9.77
CA LYS A 76 6.30 7.69 9.43
C LYS A 76 7.52 7.52 8.55
N LYS A 77 7.50 8.11 7.37
CA LYS A 77 8.69 8.22 6.54
C LYS A 77 9.45 9.47 6.97
N GLU A 78 10.43 9.30 7.85
CA GLU A 78 11.39 10.37 8.13
C GLU A 78 12.16 10.65 6.84
N THR A 79 11.99 11.86 6.31
CA THR A 79 12.76 12.31 5.16
C THR A 79 14.10 12.77 5.72
N GLN A 80 15.15 11.93 5.61
CA GLN A 80 16.53 12.39 5.83
C GLN A 80 16.94 13.40 4.76
#